data_AF-A0A151T5I1-F1
#
_entry.id   AF-A0A151T5I1-F1
#
_cell.length_a   1.000
_cell.length_b   1.000
_cell.length_c   1.000
_cell.angle_alpha   90.00
_cell.angle_beta   90.00
_cell.angle_gamma   90.00
#
_symmetry.space_group_name_H-M   'P 1'
#
loop_
_entity.id
_entity.type
_entity.pdbx_description
1 polymer ?
#
loop_
_entity_poly.entity_id
_entity_poly.type
_entity_poly.pdbx_seq_one_letter_code
_entity_poly.pdbx_strand_id
1 'polypeptide(L)'
;MQVIWNGEALQSFKPSRGIRQGDPLSMYIFVLCMERLFHLIDIAVNHKLWKPIKVSKKGPSLAYLTFADDLILFLEVSMDQVEIIQTCFDLFCKS
;
A
#
# COMPACT_ATOMS: atom_id res chain seq x y z
N MET A 1 -6.38 -6.81 -27.15
CA MET A 1 -7.02 -5.54 -26.74
C MET A 1 -6.44 -4.47 -27.65
N GLN A 2 -7.26 -3.55 -28.15
CA GLN A 2 -6.79 -2.43 -28.98
C GLN A 2 -7.12 -1.12 -28.27
N VAL A 3 -6.21 -0.15 -28.36
CA VAL A 3 -6.43 1.22 -27.89
C VAL A 3 -6.86 2.04 -29.09
N ILE A 4 -7.93 2.81 -28.93
CA ILE A 4 -8.34 3.81 -29.93
C ILE A 4 -7.66 5.11 -29.56
N TRP A 5 -6.83 5.64 -30.46
CA TRP A 5 -6.16 6.92 -30.30
C TRP A 5 -6.62 7.85 -31.42
N ASN A 6 -7.23 8.98 -31.06
CA ASN A 6 -7.78 9.95 -32.02
C ASN A 6 -8.75 9.35 -33.06
N GLY A 7 -9.50 8.30 -32.68
CA GLY A 7 -10.46 7.62 -33.56
C GLY A 7 -9.87 6.48 -34.40
N GLU A 8 -8.55 6.30 -34.41
CA GLU A 8 -7.90 5.18 -35.08
C GLU A 8 -7.55 4.06 -34.09
N ALA A 9 -7.79 2.81 -34.51
CA ALA A 9 -7.44 1.64 -33.71
C ALA A 9 -5.94 1.33 -33.86
N LEU A 10 -5.19 1.40 -32.77
CA LEU A 10 -3.79 0.98 -32.72
C LEU A 10 -3.66 -0.55 -32.84
N GLN A 11 -2.42 -1.03 -32.99
CA GLN A 11 -2.12 -2.45 -33.04
C GLN A 11 -2.61 -3.18 -31.77
N SER A 12 -3.16 -4.37 -31.97
CA SER A 12 -3.62 -5.20 -30.85
C SER A 12 -2.44 -5.66 -30.00
N PHE A 13 -2.60 -5.59 -28.69
CA PHE A 13 -1.66 -6.12 -27.73
C PHE A 13 -2.37 -6.98 -26.68
N LYS A 14 -1.58 -7.84 -26.03
CA LYS A 14 -2.02 -8.62 -24.87
C LYS A 14 -1.50 -7.91 -23.61
N PRO A 15 -2.38 -7.40 -22.73
CA PRO A 15 -1.94 -6.83 -21.47
C PRO A 15 -1.23 -7.90 -20.64
N SER A 16 -0.08 -7.55 -20.07
CA SER A 16 0.74 -8.45 -19.24
C SER A 16 0.60 -8.16 -17.74
N ARG A 17 0.24 -6.93 -17.37
CA ARG A 17 0.05 -6.46 -15.99
C ARG A 17 -1.08 -5.43 -15.93
N GLY A 18 -1.65 -5.26 -14.74
CA GLY A 18 -2.70 -4.29 -14.46
C GLY A 18 -4.10 -4.83 -14.75
N ILE A 19 -5.08 -4.16 -14.15
CA ILE A 19 -6.52 -4.41 -14.34
C ILE A 19 -7.06 -3.29 -15.23
N ARG A 20 -8.17 -3.54 -15.94
CA ARG A 20 -8.81 -2.47 -16.71
C ARG A 20 -9.25 -1.32 -15.79
N GLN A 21 -8.96 -0.09 -16.21
CA GLN A 21 -9.50 1.09 -15.54
C GLN A 21 -11.04 1.05 -15.58
N GLY A 22 -11.69 1.31 -14.44
CA GLY A 22 -13.13 1.19 -14.28
C GLY A 22 -13.62 -0.23 -13.97
N ASP A 23 -12.73 -1.21 -13.79
CA ASP A 23 -13.10 -2.52 -13.28
C ASP A 23 -13.44 -2.41 -11.78
N PRO A 24 -14.66 -2.77 -11.34
CA PRO A 24 -15.05 -2.70 -9.94
C PRO A 24 -14.20 -3.57 -9.00
N LEU A 25 -13.47 -4.57 -9.52
CA LEU A 25 -12.61 -5.44 -8.72
C LEU A 25 -11.22 -4.86 -8.45
N SER A 26 -10.81 -3.82 -9.20
CA SER A 26 -9.48 -3.22 -9.08
C SER A 26 -9.17 -2.74 -7.66
N MET A 27 -10.14 -2.10 -7.00
CA MET A 27 -10.02 -1.61 -5.62
C MET A 27 -9.84 -2.76 -4.62
N TYR A 28 -10.59 -3.85 -4.78
CA TYR A 28 -10.49 -5.00 -3.88
C TYR A 28 -9.14 -5.70 -4.01
N ILE A 29 -8.64 -5.83 -5.24
CA ILE A 29 -7.32 -6.45 -5.49
C ILE A 29 -6.20 -5.58 -4.90
N PHE A 30 -6.31 -4.25 -5.02
CA PHE A 30 -5.38 -3.34 -4.37
C PHE A 30 -5.36 -3.52 -2.84
N VAL A 31 -6.54 -3.58 -2.21
CA VAL A 31 -6.66 -3.83 -0.76
C VAL A 31 -6.02 -5.16 -0.36
N LEU A 32 -6.27 -6.23 -1.11
CA LEU A 32 -5.67 -7.55 -0.85
C LEU A 32 -4.14 -7.54 -0.99
N CYS A 33 -3.61 -6.83 -1.99
CA CYS A 33 -2.17 -6.67 -2.12
C CYS A 33 -1.58 -5.90 -0.94
N MET A 34 -2.24 -4.82 -0.52
CA MET A 34 -1.77 -3.97 0.58
C MET A 34 -1.96 -4.59 1.98
N GLU A 35 -2.92 -5.50 2.15
CA GLU A 35 -3.16 -6.23 3.41
C GLU A 35 -1.89 -6.87 3.95
N ARG A 36 -1.03 -7.40 3.07
CA ARG A 36 0.26 -7.93 3.48
C ARG A 36 1.19 -6.88 4.08
N LEU A 37 1.29 -5.71 3.45
CA LEU A 37 2.11 -4.62 3.97
C LEU A 37 1.62 -4.22 5.37
N PHE A 38 0.30 -4.16 5.55
CA PHE A 38 -0.31 -3.84 6.84
C PHE A 38 0.00 -4.90 7.90
N HIS A 39 -0.04 -6.20 7.54
CA HIS A 39 0.40 -7.25 8.44
C HIS A 39 1.87 -7.11 8.85
N LEU A 40 2.77 -6.72 7.94
CA LEU A 40 4.18 -6.47 8.28
C LEU A 40 4.32 -5.31 9.27
N ILE A 41 3.56 -4.24 9.08
CA ILE A 41 3.54 -3.09 10.00
C ILE A 41 2.97 -3.51 11.35
N ASP A 42 1.87 -4.26 11.40
CA ASP A 42 1.26 -4.73 12.64
C ASP A 42 2.20 -5.64 13.43
N ILE A 43 2.95 -6.52 12.76
CA ILE A 43 4.03 -7.30 13.38
C ILE A 43 5.06 -6.35 14.01
N ALA A 44 5.55 -5.36 13.27
CA ALA A 44 6.53 -4.40 13.78
C ALA A 44 6.01 -3.59 14.99
N VAL A 45 4.73 -3.20 14.97
CA VAL A 45 4.06 -2.52 16.09
C VAL A 45 3.96 -3.44 17.32
N ASN A 46 3.53 -4.69 17.13
CA ASN A 46 3.39 -5.67 18.22
C ASN A 46 4.74 -6.01 18.87
N HIS A 47 5.82 -6.03 18.09
CA HIS A 47 7.19 -6.19 18.58
C HIS A 47 7.79 -4.91 19.18
N LYS A 48 7.02 -3.81 19.26
CA LYS A 48 7.46 -2.49 19.76
C LYS A 48 8.63 -1.89 18.97
N LEU A 49 8.84 -2.34 17.74
CA LEU A 49 9.82 -1.78 16.82
C LEU A 49 9.22 -0.51 16.21
N TRP A 50 8.03 -0.62 15.63
CA TRP A 50 7.29 0.54 15.13
C TRP A 50 6.55 1.23 16.27
N LYS A 51 6.71 2.55 16.36
CA LYS A 51 6.10 3.40 17.39
C LYS A 51 4.95 4.24 16.79
N PRO A 52 3.71 3.72 16.79
CA PRO A 52 2.56 4.41 16.23
C PRO A 52 2.14 5.65 17.03
N ILE A 53 1.33 6.51 16.41
CA ILE A 53 0.80 7.72 17.06
C ILE A 53 -0.53 7.39 17.76
N LYS A 54 -0.74 7.92 18.97
CA LYS A 54 -2.04 7.83 19.66
C LYS A 54 -2.91 9.03 19.33
N VAL A 55 -4.12 8.76 18.84
CA VAL A 55 -5.09 9.83 18.48
C VAL A 55 -5.59 10.57 19.73
N SER A 56 -5.62 9.91 20.89
CA SER A 56 -5.89 10.55 22.18
C SER A 56 -5.28 9.75 23.34
N LYS A 57 -5.28 10.30 24.56
CA LYS A 57 -4.70 9.62 25.76
C LYS A 57 -5.24 8.20 25.99
N LYS A 58 -6.52 7.96 25.66
CA LYS A 58 -7.20 6.65 25.74
C LYS A 58 -7.64 6.13 24.37
N GLY A 59 -7.18 6.76 23.29
CA GLY A 59 -7.59 6.46 21.94
C GLY A 59 -6.82 5.29 21.34
N PRO A 60 -7.26 4.80 20.17
CA PRO A 60 -6.53 3.79 19.44
C PRO A 60 -5.16 4.32 19.01
N SER A 61 -4.26 3.36 18.81
CA SER A 61 -2.97 3.63 18.18
C SER A 61 -3.13 3.53 16.68
N LEU A 62 -2.60 4.51 15.96
CA LEU A 62 -2.68 4.60 14.51
C LEU A 62 -1.26 4.47 13.93
N ALA A 63 -1.06 3.46 13.09
CA ALA A 63 0.22 3.19 12.40
C ALA A 63 0.17 3.54 10.91
N TYR A 64 -0.99 3.36 10.27
CA TYR A 64 -1.19 3.65 8.86
C TYR A 64 -2.64 4.03 8.58
N LEU A 65 -2.86 4.74 7.47
CA LEU A 65 -4.18 5.02 6.89
C LEU A 65 -4.06 4.93 5.37
N THR A 66 -4.97 4.21 4.73
CA THR A 66 -4.88 3.93 3.30
C THR A 66 -6.14 4.30 2.56
N PHE A 67 -5.95 4.68 1.30
CA PHE A 67 -6.99 4.87 0.32
C PHE A 67 -6.58 4.16 -0.97
N ALA A 68 -7.40 4.26 -2.03
CA ALA A 68 -7.15 3.58 -3.30
C ALA A 68 -5.73 3.77 -3.85
N ASP A 69 -5.20 4.99 -3.78
CA ASP A 69 -3.92 5.35 -4.37
C ASP A 69 -2.92 5.91 -3.33
N ASP A 70 -3.38 6.18 -2.11
CA ASP A 70 -2.63 6.89 -1.08
C ASP A 70 -2.38 6.04 0.16
N LEU A 71 -1.15 6.08 0.68
CA LEU A 71 -0.74 5.47 1.95
C LEU A 71 -0.12 6.55 2.85
N ILE A 72 -0.69 6.75 4.02
CA ILE A 72 -0.16 7.63 5.07
C ILE A 72 0.35 6.75 6.21
N LEU A 73 1.60 6.97 6.64
CA LEU A 73 2.24 6.26 7.73
C LEU A 73 2.37 7.19 8.95
N PHE A 74 2.07 6.66 10.14
CA PHE A 74 2.10 7.38 11.41
C PHE A 74 3.12 6.73 12.35
N LEU A 75 4.11 7.51 12.75
CA LEU A 75 5.23 7.07 13.56
C LEU A 75 5.84 8.22 14.37
N GLU A 76 6.58 7.86 15.41
CA GLU A 76 7.51 8.78 16.07
C GLU A 76 8.60 9.24 15.09
N VAL A 77 8.99 10.51 15.14
CA VAL A 77 10.03 11.05 14.25
C VAL A 77 11.41 10.63 14.77
N SER A 78 11.97 9.56 14.21
CA SER A 78 13.36 9.16 14.44
C SER A 78 13.94 8.41 13.22
N MET A 79 15.28 8.38 13.12
CA MET A 79 15.96 7.63 12.06
C MET A 79 15.71 6.13 12.16
N ASP A 80 15.69 5.57 13.37
CA ASP A 80 15.38 4.15 13.60
C ASP A 80 14.01 3.77 13.02
N GLN A 81 13.01 4.65 13.12
CA GLN A 81 11.69 4.39 12.56
C GLN A 81 11.71 4.41 11.02
N VAL A 82 12.54 5.25 10.40
CA VAL A 82 12.73 5.27 8.93
C VAL A 82 13.34 3.95 8.45
N GLU A 83 14.33 3.41 9.17
CA GLU A 83 14.94 2.11 8.84
C GLU A 83 13.92 0.95 8.94
N ILE A 84 13.03 1.01 9.93
CA ILE A 84 11.95 0.04 10.07
C ILE A 84 10.97 0.12 8.90
N ILE A 85 10.58 1.34 8.48
CA ILE A 85 9.73 1.54 7.28
C ILE A 85 10.38 0.90 6.05
N GLN A 86 11.65 1.18 5.82
CA GLN A 86 12.40 0.62 4.69
C GLN A 86 12.43 -0.90 4.75
N THR A 87 12.67 -1.47 5.93
CA THR A 87 12.66 -2.93 6.13
C THR A 87 11.29 -3.54 5.80
N CYS A 88 10.19 -2.91 6.24
CA CYS A 88 8.83 -3.36 5.91
C CYS A 88 8.58 -3.32 4.40
N PHE A 89 8.99 -2.25 3.71
CA PHE A 89 8.84 -2.14 2.26
C PHE A 89 9.72 -3.14 1.51
N ASP A 90 10.95 -3.37 1.93
CA ASP A 90 11.84 -4.36 1.32
C ASP A 90 11.26 -5.77 1.45
N LEU A 91 10.73 -6.12 2.62
CA LEU A 91 10.07 -7.40 2.86
C LEU A 91 8.76 -7.54 2.06
N PHE A 92 8.05 -6.44 1.84
CA PHE A 92 6.87 -6.42 0.99
C PHE A 92 7.23 -6.66 -0.48
N CYS A 93 8.27 -5.99 -1.00
CA CYS A 93 8.69 -6.06 -2.39
C CYS A 93 9.45 -7.34 -2.79
N LYS A 94 10.04 -8.07 -1.84
CA LYS A 94 10.89 -9.26 -2.10
C LYS A 94 10.13 -10.53 -2.51
N SER A 95 8.81 -10.49 -2.62
CA SER A 95 7.95 -11.64 -2.92
C SER A 95 7.30 -11.59 -4.28
#